data_AF-A0A1F2TAR8-F1
#
_entry.id   AF-A0A1F2TAR8-F1
#
_cell.length_a   1.000
_cell.length_b   1.000
_cell.length_c   1.000
_cell.angle_alpha   90.00
_cell.angle_beta   90.00
_cell.angle_gamma   90.00
#
_symmetry.space_group_name_H-M   'P 1'
#
loop_
_entity.id
_entity.type
_entity.pdbx_description
1 polymer ?
#
loop_
_entity_poly.entity_id
_entity_poly.type
_entity_poly.pdbx_seq_one_letter_code
_entity_poly.pdbx_strand_id
1 'polypeptide(L)'
;MADNPRIDDLRRRVQKDPASIAFAQLAEELRRAGQIEEAVDVCRAGLTVHPGYLSARVTLGRALLELNQLSEAQTEFEIVLTGAQDNLAAIRGLAEIHHRRGEKSEALAQYRAALALARNDPDLERTVSELSREIEPPRPAADGMSFEQVQHEFLKHTPQPATPPQPAPARPLQKMAHVAADDGVKARELRQIAALEQWLDAIHVVRTERGA
;
A
#
# COMPACT_ATOMS: atom_id res chain seq x y z
N MET A 1 -22.48 34.85 5.67
CA MET A 1 -22.34 33.37 5.72
C MET A 1 -22.77 32.87 4.36
N ALA A 2 -22.02 31.95 3.75
CA ALA A 2 -22.38 31.46 2.42
C ALA A 2 -23.62 30.57 2.55
N ASP A 3 -24.79 31.16 2.30
CA ASP A 3 -26.05 30.43 2.20
C ASP A 3 -25.92 29.51 0.98
N ASN A 4 -25.57 28.25 1.21
CA ASN A 4 -25.57 27.24 0.16
C ASN A 4 -26.97 26.59 0.15
N PRO A 5 -27.88 27.01 -0.76
CA PRO A 5 -29.27 26.57 -0.74
C PRO A 5 -29.40 25.04 -0.86
N ARG A 6 -28.42 24.41 -1.50
CA ARG A 6 -28.35 22.95 -1.63
C ARG A 6 -28.09 22.25 -0.29
N ILE A 7 -27.23 22.80 0.55
CA ILE A 7 -26.94 22.25 1.88
C ILE A 7 -28.19 22.37 2.76
N ASP A 8 -28.88 23.51 2.70
CA ASP A 8 -30.11 23.72 3.49
C ASP A 8 -31.24 22.80 3.06
N ASP A 9 -31.43 22.59 1.76
CA ASP A 9 -32.39 21.62 1.24
C ASP A 9 -32.06 20.18 1.69
N LEU A 10 -30.78 19.80 1.63
CA LEU A 10 -30.33 18.50 2.09
C LEU A 10 -30.48 18.32 3.60
N ARG A 11 -30.17 19.34 4.41
CA ARG A 11 -30.43 19.34 5.86
C ARG A 11 -31.91 19.15 6.16
N ARG A 12 -32.80 19.87 5.48
CA ARG A 12 -34.25 19.70 5.65
C ARG A 12 -34.71 18.28 5.32
N ARG A 13 -34.15 17.67 4.26
CA ARG A 13 -34.46 16.29 3.88
C ARG A 13 -34.02 15.29 4.94
N VAL A 14 -32.79 15.41 5.44
CA VAL A 14 -32.25 14.54 6.49
C VAL A 14 -33.01 14.74 7.81
N GLN A 15 -33.43 15.97 8.13
CA GLN A 15 -34.21 16.24 9.33
C GLN A 15 -35.62 15.65 9.26
N LYS A 16 -36.25 15.69 8.08
CA LYS A 16 -37.57 15.08 7.85
C LYS A 16 -37.52 13.55 7.83
N ASP A 17 -36.44 12.99 7.31
CA ASP A 17 -36.20 11.55 7.26
C ASP A 17 -34.74 11.23 7.63
N PRO A 18 -34.46 11.05 8.94
CA PRO A 18 -33.11 10.75 9.43
C PRO A 18 -32.59 9.39 8.95
N ALA A 19 -33.48 8.50 8.51
CA ALA A 19 -33.13 7.22 7.92
C ALA A 19 -32.93 7.32 6.40
N SER A 20 -32.97 8.50 5.81
CA SER A 20 -32.72 8.67 4.38
C SER A 20 -31.23 8.60 4.05
N ILE A 21 -30.85 7.95 2.94
CA ILE A 21 -29.49 8.00 2.38
C ILE A 21 -29.04 9.42 1.94
N ALA A 22 -29.94 10.41 2.00
CA ALA A 22 -29.65 11.82 1.72
C ALA A 22 -28.53 12.40 2.60
N PHE A 23 -28.24 11.82 3.77
CA PHE A 23 -27.14 12.24 4.64
C PHE A 23 -25.78 12.18 3.93
N ALA A 24 -25.56 11.22 3.02
CA ALA A 24 -24.29 11.11 2.31
C ALA A 24 -24.09 12.26 1.32
N GLN A 25 -25.18 12.69 0.67
CA GLN A 25 -25.16 13.86 -0.21
C GLN A 25 -24.91 15.14 0.62
N LEU A 26 -25.56 15.26 1.77
CA LEU A 26 -25.34 16.38 2.69
C LEU A 26 -23.87 16.45 3.14
N ALA A 27 -23.31 15.33 3.59
CA ALA A 27 -21.93 15.26 4.05
C ALA A 27 -20.93 15.63 2.94
N GLU A 28 -21.13 15.16 1.71
CA GLU A 28 -20.22 15.51 0.60
C GLU A 28 -20.29 17.00 0.24
N GLU A 29 -21.48 17.62 0.29
CA GLU A 29 -21.62 19.07 0.05
C GLU A 29 -21.02 19.89 1.21
N LEU A 30 -21.21 19.46 2.47
CA LEU A 30 -20.56 20.08 3.64
C LEU A 30 -19.04 20.02 3.54
N ARG A 31 -18.50 18.85 3.17
CA ARG A 31 -17.05 18.66 2.95
C ARG A 31 -16.53 19.61 1.86
N ARG A 32 -17.24 19.73 0.74
CA ARG A 32 -16.88 20.68 -0.34
C ARG A 32 -16.97 22.15 0.08
N ALA A 33 -17.87 22.47 1.00
CA ALA A 33 -18.00 23.81 1.56
C ALA A 33 -16.96 24.12 2.65
N GLY A 34 -16.07 23.18 2.98
CA GLY A 34 -15.06 23.34 4.03
C GLY A 34 -15.59 23.15 5.45
N GLN A 35 -16.86 22.74 5.61
CA GLN A 35 -17.46 22.40 6.89
C GLN A 35 -17.17 20.93 7.23
N ILE A 36 -15.89 20.61 7.38
CA ILE A 36 -15.41 19.22 7.38
C ILE A 36 -15.87 18.46 8.63
N GLU A 37 -15.84 19.10 9.80
CA GLU A 37 -16.29 18.52 11.07
C GLU A 37 -17.77 18.16 11.02
N GLU A 38 -18.61 19.05 10.48
CA GLU A 38 -20.04 18.79 10.32
C GLU A 38 -20.30 17.64 9.33
N ALA A 39 -19.49 17.55 8.26
CA ALA A 39 -19.57 16.44 7.31
C ALA A 39 -19.29 15.09 8.00
N VAL A 40 -18.29 15.04 8.89
CA VAL A 40 -17.97 13.85 9.69
C VAL A 40 -19.15 13.46 10.58
N ASP A 41 -19.73 14.42 11.30
CA ASP A 41 -20.87 14.16 12.20
C ASP A 41 -22.09 13.63 11.45
N VAL A 42 -22.45 14.26 10.33
CA VAL A 42 -23.55 13.81 9.47
C VAL A 42 -23.30 12.41 8.91
N CYS A 43 -22.07 12.13 8.45
CA CYS A 43 -21.69 10.80 7.98
C CYS A 43 -21.81 9.74 9.08
N ARG A 44 -21.24 10.00 10.26
CA ARG A 44 -21.29 9.07 11.40
C ARG A 44 -22.74 8.80 11.81
N ALA A 45 -23.56 9.82 11.94
CA ALA A 45 -24.96 9.69 12.30
C ALA A 45 -25.72 8.82 11.28
N GLY A 46 -25.58 9.10 9.99
CA GLY A 46 -26.24 8.32 8.94
C GLY A 46 -25.73 6.89 8.81
N LEU A 47 -24.44 6.66 9.03
CA LEU A 47 -23.84 5.32 9.04
C LEU A 47 -24.28 4.47 10.25
N THR A 48 -24.78 5.08 11.34
CA THR A 48 -25.43 4.30 12.41
C THR A 48 -26.71 3.62 11.93
N VAL A 49 -27.43 4.23 10.98
CA VAL A 49 -28.66 3.70 10.39
C VAL A 49 -28.36 2.83 9.16
N HIS A 50 -27.37 3.23 8.36
CA HIS A 50 -26.96 2.55 7.13
C HIS A 50 -25.50 2.09 7.18
N PRO A 51 -25.15 1.10 8.01
CA PRO A 51 -23.76 0.70 8.23
C PRO A 51 -23.06 0.15 6.99
N GLY A 52 -23.83 -0.37 6.02
CA GLY A 52 -23.32 -0.90 4.76
C GLY A 52 -23.17 0.13 3.64
N TYR A 53 -23.45 1.42 3.88
CA TYR A 53 -23.43 2.41 2.81
C TYR A 53 -22.00 2.85 2.46
N LEU A 54 -21.35 2.09 1.57
CA LEU A 54 -19.93 2.26 1.24
C LEU A 54 -19.59 3.66 0.72
N SER A 55 -20.46 4.28 -0.09
CA SER A 55 -20.22 5.63 -0.62
C SER A 55 -20.18 6.70 0.48
N ALA A 56 -20.98 6.53 1.54
CA ALA A 56 -20.94 7.41 2.71
C ALA A 56 -19.67 7.19 3.54
N ARG A 57 -19.17 5.94 3.63
CA ARG A 57 -17.88 5.64 4.27
C ARG A 57 -16.70 6.25 3.52
N VAL A 58 -16.72 6.23 2.19
CA VAL A 58 -15.71 6.95 1.37
C VAL A 58 -15.75 8.45 1.68
N THR A 59 -16.94 9.04 1.78
CA THR A 59 -17.10 10.46 2.11
C THR A 59 -16.56 10.78 3.51
N LEU A 60 -16.85 9.92 4.49
CA LEU A 60 -16.31 10.00 5.84
C LEU A 60 -14.78 9.90 5.84
N GLY A 61 -14.21 8.90 5.19
CA GLY A 61 -12.75 8.72 5.09
C GLY A 61 -12.04 9.93 4.46
N ARG A 62 -12.65 10.55 3.44
CA ARG A 62 -12.13 11.79 2.83
C ARG A 62 -12.19 12.99 3.78
N ALA A 63 -13.30 13.15 4.49
CA ALA A 63 -13.43 14.21 5.49
C ALA A 63 -12.41 14.03 6.63
N LEU A 64 -12.20 12.80 7.11
CA LEU A 64 -11.20 12.47 8.12
C LEU A 64 -9.76 12.73 7.64
N LEU A 65 -9.47 12.46 6.35
CA LEU A 65 -8.19 12.82 5.73
C LEU A 65 -7.93 14.34 5.75
N GLU A 66 -8.96 15.13 5.47
CA GLU A 66 -8.89 16.60 5.49
C GLU A 66 -8.66 17.14 6.91
N LEU A 67 -9.22 16.47 7.93
CA LEU A 67 -8.94 16.74 9.35
C LEU A 67 -7.61 16.15 9.85
N ASN A 68 -6.83 15.51 8.97
CA ASN A 68 -5.59 14.82 9.30
C ASN A 68 -5.74 13.68 10.33
N GLN A 69 -6.95 13.12 10.46
CA GLN A 69 -7.27 11.97 11.31
C GLN A 69 -6.97 10.66 10.56
N LEU A 70 -5.70 10.43 10.24
CA LEU A 70 -5.25 9.40 9.30
C LEU A 70 -5.64 7.97 9.72
N SER A 71 -5.59 7.65 11.01
CA SER A 71 -5.91 6.31 11.52
C SER A 71 -7.40 5.97 11.37
N GLU A 72 -8.29 6.92 11.69
CA GLU A 72 -9.73 6.72 11.52
C GLU A 72 -10.11 6.65 10.03
N ALA A 73 -9.51 7.51 9.21
CA ALA A 73 -9.70 7.49 7.76
C ALA A 73 -9.31 6.13 7.16
N GLN A 74 -8.19 5.56 7.63
CA GLN A 74 -7.71 4.25 7.17
C GLN A 74 -8.76 3.17 7.44
N THR A 75 -9.28 3.10 8.66
CA THR A 75 -10.29 2.10 9.03
C THR A 75 -11.52 2.20 8.13
N GLU A 76 -11.99 3.41 7.83
CA GLU A 76 -13.15 3.59 6.95
C GLU A 76 -12.87 3.13 5.51
N PHE A 77 -11.69 3.40 4.96
CA PHE A 77 -11.33 2.92 3.64
C PHE A 77 -11.12 1.40 3.59
N GLU A 78 -10.54 0.78 4.62
CA GLU A 78 -10.41 -0.68 4.72
C GLU A 78 -11.77 -1.37 4.74
N ILE A 79 -12.75 -0.81 5.45
CA ILE A 79 -14.14 -1.30 5.42
C ILE A 79 -14.72 -1.21 4.01
N VAL A 80 -14.47 -0.09 3.30
CA VAL A 80 -14.93 0.07 1.92
C VAL A 80 -14.30 -1.00 1.02
N LEU A 81 -13.00 -1.25 1.12
CA LEU A 81 -12.31 -2.26 0.30
C LEU A 81 -12.72 -3.69 0.64
N THR A 82 -13.17 -3.94 1.87
CA THR A 82 -13.76 -5.23 2.25
C THR A 82 -15.07 -5.49 1.51
N GLY A 83 -15.88 -4.45 1.28
CA GLY A 83 -17.15 -4.56 0.54
C GLY A 83 -17.02 -4.38 -0.97
N ALA A 84 -16.04 -3.60 -1.43
CA ALA A 84 -15.78 -3.26 -2.82
C ALA A 84 -14.27 -3.12 -3.05
N GLN A 85 -13.62 -4.24 -3.38
CA GLN A 85 -12.16 -4.35 -3.51
C GLN A 85 -11.56 -3.45 -4.60
N ASP A 86 -12.36 -3.10 -5.62
CA ASP A 86 -11.99 -2.27 -6.76
C ASP A 86 -12.41 -0.80 -6.59
N ASN A 87 -12.82 -0.38 -5.38
CA ASN A 87 -13.21 0.99 -5.12
C ASN A 87 -12.00 1.94 -5.21
N LEU A 88 -11.86 2.58 -6.37
CA LEU A 88 -10.77 3.49 -6.68
C LEU A 88 -10.59 4.62 -5.64
N ALA A 89 -11.69 5.18 -5.12
CA ALA A 89 -11.63 6.26 -4.15
C ALA A 89 -11.03 5.81 -2.81
N ALA A 90 -11.34 4.60 -2.37
CA ALA A 90 -10.76 4.02 -1.16
C ALA A 90 -9.29 3.63 -1.34
N ILE A 91 -8.90 3.06 -2.50
CA ILE A 91 -7.50 2.75 -2.80
C ILE A 91 -6.66 4.03 -2.81
N ARG A 92 -7.15 5.10 -3.46
CA ARG A 92 -6.49 6.42 -3.45
C ARG A 92 -6.42 7.02 -2.04
N GLY A 93 -7.47 6.85 -1.24
CA GLY A 93 -7.52 7.30 0.15
C GLY A 93 -6.44 6.63 1.01
N LEU A 94 -6.27 5.31 0.90
CA LEU A 94 -5.19 4.59 1.60
C LEU A 94 -3.80 4.99 1.13
N ALA A 95 -3.61 5.16 -0.18
CA ALA A 95 -2.34 5.62 -0.74
C ALA A 95 -1.94 7.00 -0.21
N GLU A 96 -2.90 7.94 -0.11
CA GLU A 96 -2.69 9.26 0.50
C GLU A 96 -2.34 9.16 1.99
N ILE A 97 -2.96 8.24 2.73
CA ILE A 97 -2.64 8.00 4.15
C ILE A 97 -1.19 7.52 4.30
N HIS A 98 -0.77 6.52 3.53
CA HIS A 98 0.61 6.03 3.54
C HIS A 98 1.60 7.15 3.14
N HIS A 99 1.24 7.96 2.14
CA HIS A 99 2.04 9.09 1.70
C HIS A 99 2.25 10.10 2.83
N ARG A 100 1.18 10.50 3.53
CA ARG A 100 1.23 11.43 4.66
C ARG A 100 1.98 10.88 5.88
N ARG A 101 2.04 9.55 6.05
CA ARG A 101 2.83 8.89 7.10
C ARG A 101 4.31 8.76 6.75
N GLY A 102 4.70 9.06 5.51
CA GLY A 102 6.07 8.88 5.02
C GLY A 102 6.38 7.45 4.53
N GLU A 103 5.37 6.58 4.46
CA GLU A 103 5.45 5.21 3.94
C GLU A 103 5.36 5.24 2.41
N LYS A 104 6.34 5.90 1.78
CA LYS A 104 6.31 6.26 0.35
C LYS A 104 6.28 5.03 -0.56
N SER A 105 6.98 3.96 -0.19
CA SER A 105 7.04 2.72 -0.97
C SER A 105 5.68 2.02 -1.04
N GLU A 106 4.99 1.95 0.09
CA GLU A 106 3.65 1.38 0.23
C GLU A 106 2.62 2.25 -0.51
N ALA A 107 2.70 3.58 -0.34
CA ALA A 107 1.85 4.52 -1.07
C ALA A 107 2.00 4.35 -2.59
N LEU A 108 3.23 4.19 -3.08
CA LEU A 108 3.50 4.00 -4.51
C LEU A 108 2.89 2.70 -5.04
N ALA A 109 2.98 1.60 -4.28
CA ALA A 109 2.36 0.34 -4.64
C ALA A 109 0.83 0.47 -4.75
N GLN A 110 0.20 1.17 -3.79
CA GLN A 110 -1.25 1.40 -3.80
C GLN A 110 -1.69 2.34 -4.95
N TYR A 111 -0.96 3.41 -5.22
CA TYR A 111 -1.28 4.28 -6.36
C TYR A 111 -1.10 3.57 -7.71
N ARG A 112 -0.12 2.67 -7.85
CA ARG A 112 0.02 1.84 -9.06
C ARG A 112 -1.14 0.87 -9.23
N ALA A 113 -1.65 0.28 -8.14
CA ALA A 113 -2.85 -0.54 -8.19
C ALA A 113 -4.08 0.28 -8.60
N ALA A 114 -4.24 1.48 -8.06
CA ALA A 114 -5.28 2.42 -8.48
C ALA A 114 -5.17 2.77 -9.98
N LEU A 115 -3.96 2.99 -10.49
CA LEU A 115 -3.72 3.34 -11.90
C LEU A 115 -4.01 2.16 -12.84
N ALA A 116 -3.79 0.92 -12.38
CA ALA A 116 -4.17 -0.26 -13.15
C ALA A 116 -5.70 -0.36 -13.36
N LEU A 117 -6.49 0.11 -12.40
CA LEU A 117 -7.95 0.20 -12.50
C LEU A 117 -8.38 1.43 -13.33
N ALA A 118 -7.73 2.57 -13.11
CA ALA A 118 -7.99 3.83 -13.80
C ALA A 118 -6.84 4.20 -14.74
N ARG A 119 -6.70 3.47 -15.85
CA ARG A 119 -5.57 3.56 -16.81
C ARG A 119 -5.34 4.93 -17.48
N ASN A 120 -6.15 5.93 -17.19
CA ASN A 120 -6.07 7.26 -17.82
C ASN A 120 -6.49 8.37 -16.85
N ASP A 121 -6.04 8.28 -15.59
CA ASP A 121 -6.21 9.33 -14.57
C ASP A 121 -4.92 10.16 -14.49
N PRO A 122 -4.86 11.35 -15.12
CA PRO A 122 -3.64 12.15 -15.22
C PRO A 122 -3.18 12.70 -13.87
N ASP A 123 -4.08 12.87 -12.90
CA ASP A 123 -3.70 13.30 -11.56
C ASP A 123 -3.01 12.16 -10.81
N LEU A 124 -3.54 10.94 -10.97
CA LEU A 124 -2.92 9.75 -10.40
C LEU A 124 -1.56 9.42 -11.03
N GLU A 125 -1.43 9.58 -12.35
CA GLU A 125 -0.14 9.45 -13.05
C GLU A 125 0.89 10.45 -12.52
N ARG A 126 0.49 11.69 -12.30
CA ARG A 126 1.36 12.74 -11.73
C ARG A 126 1.83 12.33 -10.34
N THR A 127 0.92 11.93 -9.45
CA THR A 127 1.27 11.48 -8.09
C THR A 127 2.21 10.28 -8.09
N VAL A 128 1.97 9.27 -8.95
CA VAL A 128 2.87 8.12 -9.10
C VAL A 128 4.26 8.55 -9.58
N SER A 129 4.32 9.47 -10.55
CA SER A 129 5.59 9.97 -11.11
C SER A 129 6.40 10.75 -10.08
N GLU A 130 5.76 11.66 -9.36
CA GLU A 130 6.37 12.45 -8.28
C GLU A 130 6.91 11.53 -7.18
N LEU A 131 6.07 10.62 -6.68
CA LEU A 131 6.46 9.70 -5.62
C LEU A 131 7.57 8.72 -6.05
N SER A 132 7.56 8.28 -7.31
CA SER A 132 8.63 7.44 -7.87
C SER A 132 9.98 8.18 -7.87
N ARG A 133 9.99 9.47 -8.25
CA ARG A 133 11.21 10.31 -8.24
C ARG A 133 11.73 10.58 -6.84
N GLU A 134 10.86 10.63 -5.83
CA GLU A 134 11.28 10.82 -4.45
C GLU A 134 11.93 9.57 -3.84
N ILE A 135 11.46 8.38 -4.21
CA ILE A 135 12.00 7.09 -3.71
C ILE A 135 13.28 6.73 -4.45
N GLU A 136 13.27 6.89 -5.78
CA GLU A 136 14.44 6.72 -6.63
C GLU A 136 14.75 8.08 -7.24
N PRO A 137 15.62 8.90 -6.60
CA PRO A 137 16.07 10.13 -7.24
C PRO A 137 16.63 9.72 -8.61
N PRO A 138 16.22 10.39 -9.71
CA PRO A 138 16.77 10.07 -11.00
C PRO A 138 18.29 10.09 -10.84
N ARG A 139 18.95 8.96 -11.11
CA ARG A 139 20.42 8.96 -11.18
C ARG A 139 20.78 10.19 -12.00
N PRO A 140 21.69 11.05 -11.53
CA PRO A 140 22.11 12.20 -12.32
C PRO A 140 22.40 11.64 -13.69
N ALA A 141 21.61 12.09 -14.66
CA ALA A 141 21.70 11.55 -16.00
C ALA A 141 23.17 11.63 -16.35
N ALA A 142 23.75 10.51 -16.77
CA ALA A 142 25.08 10.53 -17.38
C ALA A 142 25.08 11.35 -18.70
N ASP A 143 24.02 12.14 -18.95
CA ASP A 143 23.93 13.19 -19.94
C ASP A 143 24.97 14.27 -19.62
N GLY A 144 26.17 14.03 -20.13
CA GLY A 144 27.34 14.88 -19.95
C GLY A 144 28.60 14.12 -19.54
N MET A 145 28.48 12.86 -19.10
CA MET A 145 29.65 12.03 -18.84
C MET A 145 30.12 11.37 -20.14
N SER A 146 31.35 11.66 -20.55
CA SER A 146 31.98 10.92 -21.64
C SER A 146 32.10 9.44 -21.26
N PHE A 147 32.14 8.56 -22.25
CA PHE A 147 32.36 7.12 -22.03
C PHE A 147 33.55 6.84 -21.09
N GLU A 148 34.62 7.63 -21.20
CA GLU A 148 35.80 7.54 -20.34
C GLU A 148 35.52 7.93 -18.88
N GLN A 149 34.66 8.93 -18.65
CA GLN A 149 34.28 9.36 -17.30
C GLN A 149 33.42 8.30 -16.61
N VAL A 150 32.49 7.67 -17.35
CA VAL A 150 31.70 6.55 -16.84
C VAL A 150 32.60 5.35 -16.51
N GLN A 151 33.57 5.05 -17.37
CA GLN A 151 34.51 3.95 -17.17
C GLN A 151 35.43 4.20 -15.96
N HIS A 152 35.92 5.43 -15.80
CA HIS A 152 36.78 5.81 -14.68
C HIS A 152 36.03 5.83 -13.34
N GLU A 153 34.77 6.26 -13.32
CA GLU A 153 33.93 6.21 -12.11
C GLU A 153 33.57 4.77 -11.72
N PHE A 154 33.29 3.91 -12.71
CA PHE A 154 33.08 2.48 -12.50
C PHE A 154 34.34 1.81 -11.91
N LEU A 155 35.53 2.17 -12.41
CA LEU A 155 36.81 1.63 -11.94
C LEU A 155 37.15 2.03 -10.49
N LYS A 156 36.70 3.20 -10.02
CA LYS A 156 36.86 3.62 -8.62
C LYS A 156 36.04 2.76 -7.65
N HIS A 157 34.89 2.26 -8.10
CA HIS A 157 33.93 1.52 -7.26
C HIS A 157 33.93 0.01 -7.50
N THR A 158 34.68 -0.48 -8.50
CA THR A 158 34.96 -1.92 -8.60
C THR A 158 35.87 -2.36 -7.44
N PRO A 159 35.44 -3.32 -6.59
CA PRO A 159 36.39 -4.00 -5.72
C PRO A 159 37.47 -4.62 -6.61
N GLN A 160 38.75 -4.33 -6.31
CA GLN A 160 39.86 -4.92 -7.05
C GLN A 160 39.66 -6.44 -7.10
N PRO A 161 39.87 -7.09 -8.27
CA PRO A 161 39.81 -8.54 -8.32
C PRO A 161 40.79 -9.07 -7.29
N ALA A 162 40.24 -9.78 -6.29
CA ALA A 162 41.05 -10.39 -5.24
C ALA A 162 42.16 -11.19 -5.92
N THR A 163 43.40 -10.86 -5.57
CA THR A 163 44.58 -11.62 -5.99
C THR A 163 44.27 -13.10 -5.76
N PRO A 164 44.45 -13.99 -6.77
CA PRO A 164 44.23 -15.41 -6.55
C PRO A 164 45.06 -15.85 -5.34
N PRO A 165 44.48 -16.57 -4.37
CA PRO A 165 45.19 -16.91 -3.16
C PRO A 165 46.43 -17.72 -3.52
N GLN A 166 47.61 -17.26 -3.08
CA GLN A 166 48.82 -18.07 -3.17
C GLN A 166 48.56 -19.39 -2.42
N PRO A 167 49.00 -20.54 -2.95
CA PRO A 167 48.85 -21.81 -2.26
C PRO A 167 49.62 -21.72 -0.93
N ALA A 168 48.88 -21.77 0.18
CA ALA A 168 49.46 -21.71 1.52
C ALA A 168 50.36 -22.94 1.75
N PRO A 169 51.53 -22.79 2.40
CA PRO A 169 52.32 -23.94 2.83
C PRO A 169 51.52 -24.77 3.82
N ALA A 170 51.49 -26.09 3.61
CA ALA A 170 50.76 -27.06 4.42
C ALA A 170 51.15 -26.90 5.91
N ARG A 171 50.20 -26.43 6.72
CA ARG A 171 50.34 -26.41 8.18
C ARG A 171 49.96 -27.80 8.74
N PRO A 172 50.71 -28.31 9.74
CA PRO A 172 50.38 -29.58 10.37
C PRO A 172 49.06 -29.47 11.14
N LEU A 173 48.26 -30.54 11.08
CA LEU A 173 46.99 -30.68 11.78
C LEU A 173 47.15 -30.49 13.29
N GLN A 174 46.66 -29.37 13.81
CA GLN A 174 46.40 -29.20 15.24
C GLN A 174 44.95 -29.59 15.54
N LYS A 175 44.77 -30.60 16.39
CA LYS A 175 43.49 -30.95 17.00
C LYS A 175 43.05 -29.84 17.96
N MET A 176 41.93 -29.18 17.67
CA MET A 176 41.10 -28.47 18.65
C MET A 176 39.64 -28.63 18.20
N ALA A 177 38.86 -29.43 18.91
CA ALA A 177 37.99 -29.03 20.03
C ALA A 177 36.69 -28.36 19.53
N HIS A 178 35.58 -29.02 19.87
CA HIS A 178 34.20 -28.67 19.55
C HIS A 178 33.86 -27.20 19.81
N VAL A 179 33.21 -26.56 18.83
CA VAL A 179 32.23 -25.51 19.05
C VAL A 179 30.97 -25.89 18.27
N ALA A 180 29.92 -26.20 19.01
CA ALA A 180 28.61 -26.55 18.50
C ALA A 180 27.84 -25.30 18.09
N ALA A 181 27.45 -25.23 16.82
CA ALA A 181 26.32 -24.44 16.33
C ALA A 181 26.04 -24.94 14.90
N ASP A 182 24.93 -25.66 14.70
CA ASP A 182 23.95 -25.41 13.62
C ASP A 182 22.87 -26.51 13.49
N ASP A 183 22.12 -26.78 14.57
CA ASP A 183 20.96 -27.70 14.54
C ASP A 183 19.64 -27.00 14.15
N GLY A 184 19.61 -25.66 14.17
CA GLY A 184 18.39 -24.88 13.92
C GLY A 184 18.07 -24.70 12.44
N VAL A 185 19.07 -24.52 11.58
CA VAL A 185 18.89 -24.30 10.14
C VAL A 185 18.48 -25.60 9.46
N LYS A 186 19.16 -26.72 9.77
CA LYS A 186 18.81 -28.05 9.25
C LYS A 186 17.40 -28.49 9.65
N ALA A 187 16.97 -28.20 10.88
CA ALA A 187 15.60 -28.50 11.31
C ALA A 187 14.54 -27.69 10.56
N ARG A 188 14.86 -26.47 10.12
CA ARG A 188 13.95 -25.61 9.36
C ARG A 188 13.84 -26.05 7.90
N GLU A 189 14.96 -26.44 7.29
CA GLU A 189 15.00 -27.01 5.94
C GLU A 189 14.25 -28.35 5.86
N LEU A 190 14.44 -29.25 6.83
CA LEU A 190 13.72 -30.54 6.87
C LEU A 190 12.20 -30.36 7.00
N ARG A 191 11.73 -29.35 7.74
CA ARG A 191 10.29 -29.04 7.83
C ARG A 191 9.72 -28.48 6.53
N GLN A 192 10.50 -27.70 5.78
CA GLN A 192 10.07 -27.17 4.49
C GLN A 192 9.98 -28.28 3.44
N ILE A 193 10.93 -29.22 3.43
CA ILE A 193 10.91 -30.37 2.52
C ILE A 193 9.70 -31.26 2.80
N ALA A 194 9.44 -31.61 4.07
CA ALA A 194 8.29 -32.44 4.44
C ALA A 194 6.92 -31.79 4.10
N ALA A 195 6.82 -30.46 4.21
CA ALA A 195 5.60 -29.73 3.85
C ALA A 195 5.34 -29.75 2.32
N LEU A 196 6.40 -29.70 1.51
CA LEU A 196 6.30 -29.80 0.05
C LEU A 196 5.90 -31.21 -0.40
N GLU A 197 6.43 -32.25 0.24
CA GLU A 197 6.05 -33.64 -0.03
C GLU A 197 4.56 -33.89 0.29
N GLN A 198 4.07 -33.40 1.44
CA GLN A 198 2.64 -33.49 1.78
C GLN A 198 1.73 -32.78 0.76
N TRP A 199 2.16 -31.64 0.24
CA TRP A 199 1.39 -30.92 -0.78
C TRP A 199 1.36 -31.67 -2.12
N LEU A 200 2.47 -32.31 -2.50
CA LEU A 200 2.54 -33.13 -3.71
C LEU A 200 1.65 -34.38 -3.60
N ASP A 201 1.61 -35.05 -2.44
CA ASP A 201 0.72 -36.20 -2.22
C ASP A 201 -0.76 -35.78 -2.26
N ALA A 202 -1.11 -34.65 -1.64
CA ALA A 202 -2.48 -34.12 -1.68
C ALA A 202 -2.96 -33.83 -3.12
N ILE A 203 -2.06 -33.31 -3.98
CA ILE A 203 -2.38 -33.10 -5.41
C ILE A 203 -2.59 -34.44 -6.14
N HIS A 204 -1.78 -35.45 -5.85
CA HIS A 204 -1.94 -36.77 -6.48
C HIS A 204 -3.27 -37.42 -6.08
N VAL A 205 -3.67 -37.35 -4.81
CA VAL A 205 -4.96 -37.85 -4.32
C VAL A 205 -6.13 -37.16 -5.03
N VAL A 206 -6.15 -35.82 -5.06
CA VAL A 206 -7.22 -35.04 -5.72
C VAL A 206 -7.29 -35.33 -7.22
N ARG A 207 -6.15 -35.62 -7.86
CA ARG A 207 -6.10 -35.99 -9.28
C ARG A 207 -6.62 -37.41 -9.54
N THR A 208 -6.42 -38.34 -8.60
CA THR A 208 -6.98 -39.70 -8.69
C THR A 208 -8.49 -39.74 -8.43
N GLU A 209 -9.03 -38.87 -7.57
CA GLU A 209 -10.46 -38.81 -7.28
C GLU A 209 -11.29 -38.13 -8.39
N ARG A 210 -10.67 -37.29 -9.24
CA ARG A 210 -11.32 -36.66 -10.41
C ARG A 210 -11.26 -37.50 -11.70
N GLY A 211 -10.63 -38.68 -11.65
CA GLY A 211 -10.42 -39.56 -12.81
C GLY A 211 -11.11 -40.91 -12.74
N ALA A 212 -12.02 -41.12 -11.78
CA ALA A 212 -12.84 -42.32 -11.62
C ALA A 212 -14.34 -41.98 -11.75
#